data_AF-A0A7W7T2Z5-F1
#
_entry.id   AF-A0A7W7T2Z5-F1
#
_cell.length_a   1.000
_cell.length_b   1.000
_cell.length_c   1.000
_cell.angle_alpha   90.00
_cell.angle_beta   90.00
_cell.angle_gamma   90.00
#
_symmetry.space_group_name_H-M   'P 1'
#
loop_
_entity.id
_entity.type
_entity.pdbx_description
1 polymer ?
#
loop_
_entity_poly.entity_id
_entity_poly.type
_entity_poly.pdbx_seq_one_letter_code
_entity_poly.pdbx_strand_id
1 'polypeptide(L)'
;MRTQSAYPRNLGRRWIARLVDWALILVITSPLWVVAVGHVKHSAAFAAVSTTGSGVLEVVALRWDEAGDQATAGLSEVWDAIVLSVAGAAVAQVVLVALYDFAAHALFGRTVGKAVTSLVLTPVDGSRRVRATRALARASITVLLPGLGWVALIVAVLRLDVLIGLVGVALLVLSTVECLSLRGPSCWHDRRTGTTVRPVDWAAKLAAVRDSTAWAVAQQAPRRVADQGRSLRDRFGGGGPTDR
;
A
#
# COMPACT_ATOMS: atom_id res chain seq x y z
N MET A 1 -8.42 38.70 10.67
CA MET A 1 -8.40 38.34 9.23
C MET A 1 -7.97 36.89 9.08
N ARG A 2 -8.88 35.98 8.68
CA ARG A 2 -8.51 34.60 8.34
C ARG A 2 -7.95 34.63 6.92
N THR A 3 -6.64 34.45 6.79
CA THR A 3 -6.01 34.13 5.51
C THR A 3 -6.62 32.84 5.00
N GLN A 4 -7.57 32.95 4.08
CA GLN A 4 -8.05 31.83 3.28
C GLN A 4 -6.83 31.29 2.52
N SER A 5 -6.30 30.15 2.97
CA SER A 5 -5.25 29.48 2.24
C SER A 5 -5.82 28.99 0.91
N ALA A 6 -5.11 29.38 -0.15
CA ALA A 6 -5.34 29.04 -1.54
C ALA A 6 -5.65 27.55 -1.76
N TYR A 7 -6.41 27.29 -2.83
CA TYR A 7 -6.71 26.02 -3.51
C TYR A 7 -5.83 24.80 -3.14
N PRO A 8 -6.38 23.56 -3.13
CA PRO A 8 -5.76 22.38 -2.55
C PRO A 8 -4.54 21.88 -3.37
N ARG A 9 -3.39 22.53 -3.21
CA ARG A 9 -2.07 22.13 -3.76
C ARG A 9 -1.58 20.74 -3.30
N ASN A 10 -2.38 20.05 -2.49
CA ASN A 10 -2.04 18.79 -1.86
C ASN A 10 -2.72 17.57 -2.51
N LEU A 11 -3.67 17.76 -3.43
CA LEU A 11 -4.39 16.63 -4.03
C LEU A 11 -3.45 15.76 -4.89
N GLY A 12 -2.65 16.39 -5.76
CA GLY A 12 -1.65 15.70 -6.57
C GLY A 12 -0.62 14.93 -5.74
N ARG A 13 -0.10 15.53 -4.66
CA ARG A 13 0.82 14.84 -3.73
C ARG A 13 0.18 13.62 -3.07
N ARG A 14 -1.09 13.71 -2.68
CA ARG A 14 -1.84 12.57 -2.11
C ARG A 14 -2.02 11.44 -3.13
N TRP A 15 -2.29 11.77 -4.39
CA TRP A 15 -2.37 10.79 -5.47
C TRP A 15 -1.02 10.13 -5.76
N ILE A 16 0.06 10.91 -5.86
CA ILE A 16 1.42 10.37 -6.03
C ILE A 16 1.78 9.44 -4.87
N ALA A 17 1.49 9.84 -3.62
CA ALA A 17 1.73 9.00 -2.44
C ALA A 17 1.03 7.64 -2.57
N ARG A 18 -0.24 7.64 -2.98
CA ARG A 18 -1.00 6.42 -3.24
C ARG A 18 -0.39 5.60 -4.37
N LEU A 19 -0.02 6.22 -5.48
CA LEU A 19 0.59 5.52 -6.61
C LEU A 19 1.89 4.82 -6.21
N VAL A 20 2.75 5.48 -5.41
CA VAL A 20 3.97 4.89 -4.87
C VAL A 20 3.66 3.70 -3.97
N ASP A 21 2.68 3.83 -3.06
CA ASP A 21 2.27 2.73 -2.18
C ASP A 21 1.72 1.55 -3.01
N TRP A 22 0.91 1.81 -4.03
CA TRP A 22 0.36 0.78 -4.93
C TRP A 22 1.45 0.09 -5.74
N ALA A 23 2.38 0.83 -6.34
CA ALA A 23 3.47 0.27 -7.14
C ALA A 23 4.39 -0.60 -6.28
N LEU A 24 4.72 -0.15 -5.07
CA LEU A 24 5.51 -0.92 -4.11
C LEU A 24 4.85 -2.27 -3.82
N ILE A 25 3.56 -2.26 -3.54
CA ILE A 25 2.85 -3.49 -3.17
C ILE A 25 2.66 -4.40 -4.39
N LEU A 26 2.42 -3.84 -5.58
CA LEU A 26 2.35 -4.62 -6.82
C LEU A 26 3.66 -5.36 -7.08
N VAL A 27 4.81 -4.70 -6.88
CA VAL A 27 6.12 -5.34 -7.00
C VAL A 27 6.27 -6.47 -5.96
N ILE A 28 5.94 -6.21 -4.70
CA ILE A 28 6.04 -7.19 -3.61
C ILE A 28 5.10 -8.39 -3.82
N THR A 29 3.90 -8.16 -4.37
CA THR A 29 2.87 -9.18 -4.59
C THR A 29 2.97 -9.87 -5.95
N SER A 30 3.86 -9.41 -6.85
CA SER A 30 4.08 -10.03 -8.16
C SER A 30 4.34 -11.54 -8.13
N PRO A 31 5.03 -12.13 -7.13
CA PRO A 31 5.20 -13.59 -7.06
C PRO A 31 3.88 -14.35 -6.90
N LEU A 32 2.84 -13.76 -6.30
CA LEU A 32 1.51 -14.39 -6.19
C LEU A 32 0.89 -14.64 -7.57
N TRP A 33 1.10 -13.71 -8.50
CA TRP A 33 0.61 -13.85 -9.88
C TRP A 33 1.36 -14.93 -10.64
N VAL A 34 2.65 -15.13 -10.36
CA VAL A 34 3.42 -16.26 -10.92
C VAL A 34 2.83 -17.60 -10.45
N VAL A 35 2.49 -17.71 -9.17
CA VAL A 35 1.83 -18.91 -8.63
C VAL A 35 0.45 -19.13 -9.25
N ALA A 36 -0.37 -18.09 -9.37
CA ALA A 36 -1.68 -18.17 -10.00
C ALA A 36 -1.58 -18.64 -11.47
N VAL A 37 -0.63 -18.10 -12.23
CA VAL A 37 -0.37 -18.54 -13.61
C VAL A 37 0.13 -19.98 -13.66
N GLY A 38 0.98 -20.39 -12.72
CA GLY A 38 1.45 -21.77 -12.59
C GLY A 38 0.30 -22.75 -12.35
N HIS A 39 -0.63 -22.40 -11.46
CA HIS A 39 -1.83 -23.19 -11.18
C HIS A 39 -2.73 -23.30 -12.42
N VAL A 40 -3.00 -22.18 -13.12
CA VAL A 40 -3.77 -22.18 -14.37
C VAL A 40 -3.14 -23.09 -15.43
N LYS A 41 -1.81 -22.99 -15.62
CA LYS A 41 -1.08 -23.83 -16.57
C LYS A 41 -1.18 -25.32 -16.21
N HIS A 42 -1.09 -25.64 -14.92
CA HIS A 42 -1.20 -27.01 -14.44
C HIS A 42 -2.61 -27.58 -14.68
N SER A 43 -3.67 -26.83 -14.34
CA SER A 43 -5.06 -27.23 -14.60
C SER A 43 -5.33 -27.42 -16.09
N ALA A 44 -4.84 -26.52 -16.94
CA ALA A 44 -4.98 -26.63 -18.39
C ALA A 44 -4.26 -27.87 -18.96
N ALA A 45 -3.05 -28.18 -18.47
CA ALA A 45 -2.32 -29.36 -18.88
C ALA A 45 -3.04 -30.65 -18.48
N PHE A 46 -3.62 -30.71 -17.28
CA PHE A 46 -4.38 -31.86 -16.80
C PHE A 46 -5.63 -32.12 -17.65
N ALA A 47 -6.39 -31.07 -17.95
CA ALA A 47 -7.58 -31.15 -18.81
C ALA A 47 -7.25 -31.53 -20.26
N ALA A 48 -6.11 -31.09 -20.79
CA ALA A 48 -5.65 -31.49 -22.12
C ALA A 48 -5.32 -32.99 -22.17
N VAL A 49 -4.61 -33.51 -21.16
CA VAL A 49 -4.23 -34.94 -21.08
C VAL A 49 -5.45 -35.84 -20.99
N SER A 50 -6.46 -35.48 -20.17
CA SER A 50 -7.70 -36.25 -20.05
C SER A 50 -8.50 -36.31 -21.36
N THR A 51 -8.42 -35.27 -22.18
CA THR A 51 -9.10 -35.19 -23.48
C THR A 51 -8.38 -35.98 -24.58
N THR A 52 -7.05 -36.09 -24.52
CA THR A 52 -6.24 -36.84 -25.52
C THR A 52 -6.14 -38.34 -25.26
N GLY A 53 -6.55 -38.83 -24.07
CA GLY A 53 -6.55 -40.25 -23.75
C GLY A 53 -7.60 -41.08 -24.51
N SER A 54 -8.59 -40.43 -25.09
CA SER A 54 -9.65 -41.03 -25.91
C SER A 54 -9.29 -40.88 -27.40
N GLY A 55 -9.07 -42.00 -28.09
CA GLY A 55 -8.41 -42.02 -29.40
C GLY A 55 -9.13 -41.24 -30.50
N VAL A 56 -8.35 -40.60 -31.38
CA VAL A 56 -8.81 -39.82 -32.56
C VAL A 56 -9.79 -40.59 -33.45
N LEU A 57 -9.68 -41.92 -33.51
CA LEU A 57 -10.57 -42.77 -34.30
C LEU A 57 -11.92 -43.08 -33.61
N GLU A 58 -12.01 -42.97 -32.29
CA GLU A 58 -13.23 -43.20 -31.50
C GLU A 58 -14.15 -41.96 -31.52
N VAL A 59 -13.55 -40.77 -31.57
CA VAL A 59 -14.22 -39.48 -31.71
C VAL A 59 -14.84 -39.28 -33.09
N VAL A 60 -14.18 -39.77 -34.15
CA VAL A 60 -14.68 -39.64 -35.53
C VAL A 60 -15.82 -40.61 -35.84
N ALA A 61 -15.87 -41.77 -35.18
CA ALA A 61 -16.79 -42.83 -35.56
C ALA A 61 -18.22 -42.66 -35.03
N LEU A 62 -18.45 -42.29 -33.75
CA LEU A 62 -19.80 -42.43 -33.15
C LEU A 62 -20.16 -41.46 -31.98
N ARG A 63 -19.27 -40.56 -31.52
CA ARG A 63 -19.43 -39.87 -30.21
C ARG A 63 -19.32 -38.34 -30.26
N TRP A 64 -19.73 -37.69 -31.35
CA TRP A 64 -19.62 -36.22 -31.46
C TRP A 64 -20.36 -35.45 -30.33
N ASP A 65 -21.50 -35.96 -29.85
CA ASP A 65 -22.27 -35.35 -28.76
C ASP A 65 -21.54 -35.52 -27.42
N GLU A 66 -21.16 -36.75 -27.06
CA GLU A 66 -20.44 -37.05 -25.82
C GLU A 66 -19.01 -36.46 -25.77
N ALA A 67 -18.33 -36.36 -26.92
CA ALA A 67 -17.03 -35.70 -27.03
C ALA A 67 -17.17 -34.18 -26.88
N GLY A 68 -18.26 -33.59 -27.38
CA GLY A 68 -18.61 -32.19 -27.17
C GLY A 68 -18.87 -31.87 -25.70
N ASP A 69 -19.64 -32.73 -25.01
CA ASP A 69 -19.92 -32.60 -23.58
C ASP A 69 -18.65 -32.74 -22.72
N GLN A 70 -17.77 -33.69 -23.04
CA GLN A 70 -16.50 -33.86 -22.35
C GLN A 70 -15.55 -32.68 -22.57
N ALA A 71 -15.44 -32.16 -23.80
CA ALA A 71 -14.65 -30.98 -24.10
C ALA A 71 -15.19 -29.73 -23.38
N THR A 72 -16.52 -29.61 -23.30
CA THR A 72 -17.18 -28.51 -22.60
C THR A 72 -16.98 -28.59 -21.09
N ALA A 73 -17.05 -29.80 -20.51
CA ALA A 73 -16.76 -30.04 -19.09
C ALA A 73 -15.31 -29.71 -18.75
N GLY A 74 -14.34 -30.18 -19.54
CA GLY A 74 -12.92 -29.87 -19.36
C GLY A 74 -12.62 -28.37 -19.50
N LEU A 75 -13.25 -27.69 -20.47
CA LEU A 75 -13.12 -26.24 -20.62
C LEU A 75 -13.73 -25.49 -19.43
N SER A 76 -14.89 -25.92 -18.94
CA SER A 76 -15.53 -25.35 -17.75
C SER A 76 -14.65 -25.49 -16.51
N GLU A 77 -14.02 -26.64 -16.31
CA GLU A 77 -13.11 -26.89 -15.19
C GLU A 77 -11.88 -25.97 -15.24
N VAL A 78 -11.26 -25.83 -16.43
CA VAL A 78 -10.12 -24.91 -16.62
C VAL A 78 -10.55 -23.47 -16.41
N TRP A 79 -11.74 -23.09 -16.88
CA TRP A 79 -12.28 -21.75 -16.68
C TRP A 79 -12.53 -21.45 -15.21
N ASP A 80 -13.13 -22.39 -14.48
CA ASP A 80 -13.33 -22.28 -13.04
C ASP A 80 -12.01 -22.13 -12.28
N ALA A 81 -10.99 -22.89 -12.68
CA ALA A 81 -9.64 -22.77 -12.12
C ALA A 81 -9.01 -21.40 -12.43
N ILE A 82 -9.20 -20.85 -13.63
CA ILE A 82 -8.76 -19.49 -14.00
C ILE A 82 -9.45 -18.46 -13.11
N VAL A 83 -10.78 -18.50 -13.01
CA VAL A 83 -11.55 -17.55 -12.19
C VAL A 83 -11.08 -17.63 -10.74
N LEU A 84 -10.97 -18.83 -10.18
CA LEU A 84 -10.56 -19.04 -8.79
C LEU A 84 -9.13 -18.52 -8.54
N SER A 85 -8.19 -18.82 -9.44
CA SER A 85 -6.79 -18.41 -9.31
C SER A 85 -6.64 -16.88 -9.39
N VAL A 86 -7.30 -16.26 -10.37
CA VAL A 86 -7.26 -14.80 -10.55
C VAL A 86 -7.97 -14.08 -9.40
N ALA A 87 -9.15 -14.54 -9.00
CA ALA A 87 -9.89 -13.96 -7.88
C ALA A 87 -9.11 -14.12 -6.57
N GLY A 88 -8.56 -15.30 -6.31
CA GLY A 88 -7.74 -15.59 -5.14
C GLY A 88 -6.50 -14.71 -5.06
N ALA A 89 -5.75 -14.57 -6.16
CA ALA A 89 -4.59 -13.69 -6.24
C ALA A 89 -4.97 -12.21 -6.01
N ALA A 90 -6.06 -11.75 -6.63
CA ALA A 90 -6.54 -10.38 -6.46
C ALA A 90 -6.98 -10.09 -5.01
N VAL A 91 -7.74 -11.00 -4.38
CA VAL A 91 -8.15 -10.88 -2.97
C VAL A 91 -6.92 -10.88 -2.06
N ALA A 92 -6.00 -11.82 -2.24
CA ALA A 92 -4.77 -11.90 -1.46
C ALA A 92 -3.96 -10.61 -1.57
N GLN A 93 -3.82 -10.06 -2.78
CA GLN A 93 -3.17 -8.78 -3.00
C GLN A 93 -3.88 -7.64 -2.24
N VAL A 94 -5.20 -7.53 -2.32
CA VAL A 94 -5.97 -6.49 -1.59
C VAL A 94 -5.78 -6.61 -0.08
N VAL A 95 -5.80 -7.84 0.46
CA VAL A 95 -5.56 -8.09 1.89
C VAL A 95 -4.15 -7.66 2.29
N LEU A 96 -3.13 -8.01 1.49
CA LEU A 96 -1.75 -7.59 1.75
C LEU A 96 -1.58 -6.07 1.70
N VAL A 97 -2.24 -5.39 0.75
CA VAL A 97 -2.25 -3.92 0.69
C VAL A 97 -2.89 -3.34 1.95
N ALA A 98 -4.00 -3.92 2.42
CA ALA A 98 -4.70 -3.44 3.60
C ALA A 98 -3.89 -3.66 4.89
N LEU A 99 -3.22 -4.81 5.01
CA LEU A 99 -2.30 -5.11 6.12
C LEU A 99 -1.11 -4.16 6.12
N TYR A 100 -0.53 -3.89 4.94
CA TYR A 100 0.53 -2.90 4.79
C TYR A 100 0.07 -1.50 5.24
N ASP A 101 -1.07 -1.02 4.75
CA ASP A 101 -1.59 0.31 5.10
C ASP A 101 -1.88 0.40 6.60
N PHE A 102 -2.52 -0.64 7.16
CA PHE A 102 -2.78 -0.75 8.59
C PHE A 102 -1.49 -0.71 9.41
N ALA A 103 -0.52 -1.58 9.12
CA ALA A 103 0.74 -1.67 9.84
C ALA A 103 1.55 -0.38 9.72
N ALA A 104 1.62 0.21 8.53
CA ALA A 104 2.31 1.47 8.29
C ALA A 104 1.72 2.62 9.13
N HIS A 105 0.40 2.71 9.23
CA HIS A 105 -0.26 3.72 10.04
C HIS A 105 -0.19 3.44 11.55
N ALA A 106 -0.36 2.19 11.96
CA ALA A 106 -0.34 1.80 13.37
C ALA A 106 1.06 1.90 13.98
N LEU A 107 2.09 1.47 13.25
CA LEU A 107 3.47 1.41 13.74
C LEU A 107 4.24 2.70 13.48
N PHE A 108 4.15 3.26 12.28
CA PHE A 108 5.00 4.38 11.84
C PHE A 108 4.24 5.70 11.66
N GLY A 109 2.90 5.68 11.71
CA GLY A 109 2.05 6.86 11.48
C GLY A 109 2.03 7.36 10.03
N ARG A 110 2.71 6.68 9.10
CA ARG A 110 2.80 7.04 7.68
C ARG A 110 3.16 5.84 6.81
N THR A 111 2.67 5.84 5.57
CA THR A 111 3.10 4.92 4.50
C THR A 111 4.38 5.42 3.83
N VAL A 112 5.02 4.55 3.04
CA VAL A 112 6.25 4.89 2.31
C VAL A 112 5.99 6.02 1.31
N GLY A 113 4.92 5.95 0.55
CA GLY A 113 4.50 6.99 -0.38
C GLY A 113 4.22 8.32 0.33
N LYS A 114 3.63 8.30 1.53
CA LYS A 114 3.48 9.52 2.34
C LYS A 114 4.82 10.04 2.85
N ALA A 115 5.76 9.18 3.19
CA ALA A 115 7.10 9.61 3.57
C ALA A 115 7.83 10.29 2.39
N VAL A 116 7.79 9.70 1.20
CA VAL A 116 8.39 10.23 -0.03
C VAL A 116 7.78 11.57 -0.44
N THR A 117 6.46 11.72 -0.30
CA THR A 117 5.73 12.95 -0.67
C THR A 117 5.66 14.00 0.44
N SER A 118 6.38 13.78 1.55
CA SER A 118 6.40 14.68 2.71
C SER A 118 5.01 14.95 3.28
N LEU A 119 4.18 13.91 3.38
CA LEU A 119 2.86 13.93 3.99
C LEU A 119 2.90 13.21 5.34
N VAL A 120 2.21 13.76 6.34
CA VAL A 120 2.02 13.12 7.65
C VAL A 120 0.55 13.04 7.97
N LEU A 121 0.15 11.90 8.54
CA LEU A 121 -1.17 11.69 9.09
C LEU A 121 -1.17 12.13 10.55
N THR A 122 -2.01 13.10 10.89
CA THR A 122 -2.20 13.54 12.28
C THR A 122 -3.61 13.22 12.75
N PRO A 123 -3.78 12.64 13.95
CA PRO A 123 -5.09 12.53 14.60
C PRO A 123 -5.68 13.92 14.85
N VAL A 124 -7.00 14.07 14.72
CA VAL A 124 -7.70 15.33 15.04
C VAL A 124 -7.67 15.63 16.53
N ASP A 125 -7.70 14.59 17.37
CA ASP A 125 -7.73 14.70 18.84
C ASP A 125 -6.39 15.15 19.46
N GLY A 126 -5.37 15.46 18.64
CA GLY A 126 -4.05 15.89 19.12
C GLY A 126 -3.18 14.76 19.68
N SER A 127 -3.61 13.50 19.62
CA SER A 127 -2.79 12.37 20.07
C SER A 127 -1.53 12.20 19.21
N ARG A 128 -0.42 11.77 19.83
CA ARG A 128 0.85 11.54 19.12
C ARG A 128 0.79 10.39 18.10
N ARG A 129 -0.11 9.41 18.31
CA ARG A 129 -0.26 8.23 17.45
C ARG A 129 -1.72 8.00 17.07
N VAL A 130 -1.91 7.35 15.93
CA VAL A 130 -3.21 6.88 15.45
C VAL A 130 -3.53 5.58 16.18
N ARG A 131 -4.72 5.49 16.80
CA ARG A 131 -5.17 4.25 17.44
C ARG A 131 -5.35 3.15 16.39
N ALA A 132 -5.03 1.90 16.73
CA ALA A 132 -5.15 0.76 15.82
C ALA A 132 -6.56 0.65 15.19
N THR A 133 -7.62 0.90 15.95
CA THR A 133 -8.99 0.90 15.44
C THR A 133 -9.23 1.93 14.34
N ARG A 134 -8.61 3.12 14.42
CA ARG A 134 -8.70 4.15 13.38
C ARG A 134 -7.83 3.82 12.17
N ALA A 135 -6.67 3.21 12.39
CA ALA A 135 -5.84 2.72 11.30
C ALA A 135 -6.57 1.61 10.52
N LEU A 136 -7.25 0.70 11.22
CA LEU A 136 -8.04 -0.36 10.61
C LEU A 136 -9.22 0.23 9.83
N ALA A 137 -10.02 1.10 10.46
CA ALA A 137 -11.14 1.77 9.78
C ALA A 137 -10.67 2.53 8.53
N ARG A 138 -9.49 3.16 8.59
CA ARG A 138 -8.90 3.83 7.43
C ARG A 138 -8.54 2.83 6.33
N ALA A 139 -7.82 1.75 6.65
CA ALA A 139 -7.45 0.72 5.70
C ALA A 139 -8.69 0.08 5.04
N SER A 140 -9.76 -0.17 5.82
CA SER A 140 -11.02 -0.70 5.30
C SER A 140 -11.63 0.24 4.25
N ILE A 141 -11.67 1.53 4.53
CA ILE A 141 -12.26 2.54 3.65
C ILE A 141 -11.36 2.77 2.43
N THR A 142 -10.07 3.01 2.63
CA THR A 142 -9.18 3.46 1.54
C THR A 142 -8.57 2.35 0.71
N VAL A 143 -8.58 1.10 1.19
CA VAL A 143 -7.98 -0.05 0.51
C VAL A 143 -9.00 -1.14 0.25
N LEU A 144 -9.67 -1.66 1.29
CA LEU A 144 -10.55 -2.82 1.12
C LEU A 144 -11.75 -2.47 0.24
N LEU A 145 -12.39 -1.33 0.47
CA LEU A 145 -13.56 -0.92 -0.32
C LEU A 145 -13.25 -0.83 -1.84
N PRO A 146 -12.26 -0.02 -2.30
CA PRO A 146 -11.91 -0.02 -3.72
C PRO A 146 -11.31 -1.33 -4.20
N GLY A 147 -10.50 -2.01 -3.38
CA GLY A 147 -9.85 -3.26 -3.75
C GLY A 147 -10.87 -4.36 -4.03
N LEU A 148 -11.85 -4.54 -3.16
CA LEU A 148 -12.95 -5.48 -3.35
C LEU A 148 -13.85 -5.08 -4.53
N GLY A 149 -14.03 -3.78 -4.77
CA GLY A 149 -14.70 -3.30 -5.98
C GLY A 149 -14.00 -3.76 -7.27
N TRP A 150 -12.67 -3.65 -7.33
CA TRP A 150 -11.87 -4.15 -8.45
C TRP A 150 -11.92 -5.67 -8.57
N VAL A 151 -11.80 -6.41 -7.46
CA VAL A 151 -11.93 -7.88 -7.47
C VAL A 151 -13.28 -8.29 -8.02
N ALA A 152 -14.37 -7.68 -7.52
CA ALA A 152 -15.72 -7.97 -8.00
C ALA A 152 -15.86 -7.70 -9.50
N LEU A 153 -15.33 -6.58 -10.02
CA LEU A 153 -15.34 -6.31 -11.46
C LEU A 153 -14.56 -7.35 -12.28
N ILE A 154 -13.38 -7.75 -11.81
CA ILE A 154 -12.58 -8.79 -12.48
C ILE A 154 -13.37 -10.10 -12.54
N VAL A 155 -13.94 -10.53 -11.40
CA VAL A 155 -14.76 -11.74 -11.34
C VAL A 155 -16.00 -11.62 -12.22
N ALA A 156 -16.68 -10.48 -12.21
CA ALA A 156 -17.86 -10.21 -13.04
C ALA A 156 -17.53 -10.35 -14.52
N VAL A 157 -16.41 -9.80 -14.98
CA VAL A 157 -15.96 -9.91 -16.38
C VAL A 157 -15.63 -11.36 -16.72
N LEU A 158 -14.92 -12.07 -15.84
CA LEU A 158 -14.58 -13.48 -16.07
C LEU A 158 -15.79 -14.42 -16.00
N ARG A 159 -16.82 -14.10 -15.22
CA ARG A 159 -18.04 -14.91 -15.09
C ARG A 159 -19.17 -14.44 -16.00
N LEU A 160 -19.00 -13.31 -16.70
CA LEU A 160 -20.07 -12.58 -17.39
C LEU A 160 -21.29 -12.29 -16.48
N ASP A 161 -21.03 -12.05 -15.18
CA ASP A 161 -22.06 -11.84 -14.16
C ASP A 161 -22.34 -10.34 -13.94
N VAL A 162 -23.51 -9.89 -14.40
CA VAL A 162 -23.94 -8.49 -14.31
C VAL A 162 -24.17 -8.04 -12.86
N LEU A 163 -24.67 -8.91 -11.98
CA LEU A 163 -24.98 -8.55 -10.60
C LEU A 163 -23.69 -8.29 -9.80
N ILE A 164 -22.70 -9.17 -9.94
CA ILE A 164 -21.36 -8.96 -9.36
C ILE A 164 -20.74 -7.68 -9.93
N GLY A 165 -20.92 -7.43 -11.22
CA GLY A 165 -20.46 -6.21 -11.90
C GLY A 165 -21.05 -4.95 -11.26
N LEU A 166 -22.37 -4.90 -11.06
CA LEU A 166 -23.06 -3.78 -10.41
C LEU A 166 -22.56 -3.53 -8.98
N VAL A 167 -22.33 -4.59 -8.20
CA VAL A 167 -21.75 -4.48 -6.85
C VAL A 167 -20.33 -3.88 -6.94
N GLY A 168 -19.49 -4.36 -7.86
CA GLY A 168 -18.15 -3.83 -8.08
C GLY A 168 -18.15 -2.35 -8.45
N VAL A 169 -19.01 -1.94 -9.39
CA VAL A 169 -19.19 -0.52 -9.75
C VAL A 169 -19.63 0.31 -8.55
N ALA A 170 -20.63 -0.15 -7.80
CA ALA A 170 -21.14 0.56 -6.63
C ALA A 170 -20.04 0.80 -5.57
N LEU A 171 -19.20 -0.21 -5.31
CA LEU A 171 -18.05 -0.09 -4.40
C LEU A 171 -17.00 0.93 -4.88
N LEU A 172 -16.70 0.94 -6.18
CA LEU A 172 -15.76 1.89 -6.77
C LEU A 172 -16.30 3.32 -6.81
N VAL A 173 -17.59 3.50 -7.11
CA VAL A 173 -18.26 4.80 -7.04
C VAL A 173 -18.22 5.32 -5.61
N LEU A 174 -18.56 4.48 -4.62
CA LEU A 174 -18.47 4.85 -3.21
C LEU A 174 -17.05 5.27 -2.84
N SER A 175 -16.03 4.48 -3.19
CA SER A 175 -14.62 4.82 -2.96
C SER A 175 -14.20 6.13 -3.64
N THR A 176 -14.69 6.40 -4.85
CA THR A 176 -14.42 7.65 -5.56
C THR A 176 -15.01 8.83 -4.80
N VAL A 177 -16.28 8.73 -4.37
CA VAL A 177 -16.96 9.73 -3.56
C VAL A 177 -16.21 9.97 -2.24
N GLU A 178 -15.67 8.93 -1.61
CA GLU A 178 -14.86 9.05 -0.40
C GLU A 178 -13.56 9.83 -0.62
N CYS A 179 -12.96 9.70 -1.81
CA CYS A 179 -11.74 10.39 -2.20
C CYS A 179 -11.98 11.88 -2.51
N LEU A 180 -13.21 12.28 -2.82
CA LEU A 180 -13.53 13.67 -3.14
C LEU A 180 -13.42 14.57 -1.90
N SER A 181 -12.84 15.75 -2.12
CA SER A 181 -12.67 16.79 -1.10
C SER A 181 -13.96 17.60 -0.94
N LEU A 182 -15.06 16.92 -0.58
CA LEU A 182 -16.40 17.52 -0.58
C LEU A 182 -16.60 18.65 0.44
N ARG A 183 -15.72 18.80 1.44
CA ARG A 183 -15.78 19.86 2.47
C ARG A 183 -14.38 20.29 2.97
N GLY A 184 -13.78 21.29 2.34
CA GLY A 184 -12.53 21.92 2.79
C GLY A 184 -11.27 21.08 2.52
N PRO A 185 -10.21 21.17 3.38
CA PRO A 185 -8.92 20.49 3.15
C PRO A 185 -8.89 19.01 3.58
N SER A 186 -10.01 18.47 4.07
CA SER A 186 -10.13 17.07 4.49
C SER A 186 -10.99 16.28 3.51
N CYS A 187 -10.55 15.07 3.18
CA CYS A 187 -11.37 14.09 2.46
C CYS A 187 -12.45 13.52 3.40
N TRP A 188 -13.45 12.85 2.83
CA TRP A 188 -14.52 12.25 3.63
C TRP A 188 -13.98 11.20 4.61
N HIS A 189 -13.07 10.33 4.17
CA HIS A 189 -12.50 9.28 5.03
C HIS A 189 -11.60 9.85 6.12
N ASP A 190 -10.89 10.96 5.85
CA ASP A 190 -10.10 11.70 6.85
C ASP A 190 -11.04 12.14 8.00
N ARG A 191 -12.20 12.73 7.67
CA ARG A 191 -13.21 13.09 8.69
C ARG A 191 -13.77 11.88 9.42
N ARG A 192 -14.10 10.81 8.68
CA ARG A 192 -14.76 9.65 9.28
C ARG A 192 -13.85 8.87 10.22
N THR A 193 -12.55 8.91 9.95
CA THR A 193 -11.51 8.28 10.79
C THR A 193 -10.95 9.22 11.87
N GLY A 194 -11.38 10.49 11.90
CA GLY A 194 -10.83 11.49 12.83
C GLY A 194 -9.35 11.77 12.60
N THR A 195 -8.91 11.78 11.32
CA THR A 195 -7.52 12.01 10.93
C THR A 195 -7.43 13.11 9.89
N THR A 196 -6.28 13.76 9.78
CA THR A 196 -6.01 14.75 8.71
C THR A 196 -4.65 14.51 8.12
N VAL A 197 -4.55 14.56 6.79
CA VAL A 197 -3.25 14.50 6.11
C VAL A 197 -2.74 15.92 5.88
N ARG A 198 -1.59 16.25 6.46
CA ARG A 198 -0.95 17.55 6.33
C ARG A 198 0.41 17.42 5.63
N PRO A 199 0.77 18.37 4.76
CA PRO A 199 2.14 18.45 4.26
C PRO A 199 3.08 18.77 5.42
N VAL A 200 4.24 18.12 5.42
CA VAL A 200 5.37 18.44 6.29
C VAL A 200 6.16 19.53 5.59
N ASP A 201 6.26 20.68 6.25
CA ASP A 201 7.22 21.69 5.87
C ASP A 201 8.59 21.32 6.47
N TRP A 202 9.43 20.71 5.64
CA TRP A 202 10.79 20.35 6.04
C TRP A 202 11.66 21.57 6.33
N ALA A 203 11.44 22.70 5.65
CA ALA A 203 12.19 23.91 5.92
C ALA A 203 11.88 24.43 7.33
N ALA A 204 10.60 24.47 7.70
CA ALA A 204 10.18 24.82 9.06
C ALA A 204 10.70 23.83 10.11
N LYS A 205 10.67 22.51 9.83
CA LYS A 205 11.23 21.50 10.74
C LYS A 205 12.74 21.62 10.90
N LEU A 206 13.48 21.85 9.81
CA LEU A 206 14.92 22.00 9.85
C LEU A 206 15.31 23.29 10.57
N ALA A 207 14.58 24.39 10.37
CA ALA A 207 14.73 25.60 11.15
C ALA A 207 14.51 25.33 12.65
N ALA A 208 13.42 24.65 13.01
CA ALA A 208 13.16 24.31 14.41
C ALA A 208 14.23 23.39 15.04
N VAL A 209 14.80 22.46 14.27
CA VAL A 209 15.93 21.61 14.74
C VAL A 209 17.19 22.46 14.88
N ARG A 210 17.49 23.34 13.93
CA ARG A 210 18.64 24.25 13.99
C ARG A 210 18.55 25.20 15.18
N ASP A 211 17.35 25.65 15.50
CA ASP A 211 17.09 26.56 16.63
C ASP A 211 16.93 25.80 17.96
N SER A 212 17.01 24.47 17.95
CA SER A 212 16.89 23.68 19.17
C SER A 212 18.13 23.79 20.04
N THR A 213 17.92 23.78 21.37
CA THR A 213 19.02 23.78 22.36
C THR A 213 19.95 22.58 22.19
N ALA A 214 19.45 21.43 21.72
CA ALA A 214 20.25 20.25 21.43
C ALA A 214 21.24 20.51 20.28
N TRP A 215 20.82 21.22 19.24
CA TRP A 215 21.71 21.62 18.15
C TRP A 215 22.75 22.64 18.61
N ALA A 216 22.35 23.61 19.43
CA ALA A 216 23.28 24.58 20.03
C ALA A 216 24.34 23.89 20.93
N VAL A 217 23.93 22.89 21.73
CA VAL A 217 24.84 22.09 22.56
C VAL A 217 25.78 21.24 21.70
N ALA A 218 25.28 20.63 20.61
CA ALA A 218 26.10 19.86 19.68
C ALA A 218 27.18 20.74 19.01
N GLN A 219 26.85 21.99 18.64
CA GLN A 219 27.84 22.92 18.08
C GLN A 219 28.89 23.38 19.09
N GLN A 220 28.60 23.35 20.40
CA GLN A 220 29.56 23.69 21.44
C GLN A 220 30.47 22.52 21.84
N ALA A 221 30.13 21.28 21.48
CA ALA A 221 30.88 20.09 21.87
C ALA A 221 32.37 20.10 21.43
N PRO A 222 32.74 20.51 20.20
CA PRO A 222 34.14 20.54 19.79
C PRO A 222 34.98 21.54 20.60
N ARG A 223 34.40 22.70 20.95
CA ARG A 223 35.07 23.70 21.79
C ARG A 223 35.31 23.15 23.19
N ARG A 224 34.30 22.51 23.79
CA ARG A 224 34.44 21.88 25.11
C ARG A 224 35.51 20.79 25.12
N VAL A 225 35.57 19.95 24.08
CA VAL A 225 36.61 18.92 23.96
C VAL A 225 38.00 19.54 23.84
N ALA A 226 38.16 20.62 23.06
CA ALA A 226 39.42 21.34 22.95
C ALA A 226 39.83 22.01 24.27
N ASP A 227 38.90 22.62 25.00
CA ASP A 227 39.13 23.21 26.31
C ASP A 227 39.51 22.16 27.35
N GLN A 228 38.82 21.02 27.34
CA GLN A 228 39.11 19.89 28.21
C GLN A 228 40.49 19.29 27.91
N GLY A 229 40.86 19.14 26.62
CA GLY A 229 42.18 18.69 26.19
C GLY A 229 43.30 19.65 26.60
N ARG A 230 43.07 20.97 26.51
CA ARG A 230 44.00 21.98 27.05
C ARG A 230 44.14 21.86 28.57
N SER A 231 43.03 21.76 29.30
CA SER A 231 43.07 21.61 30.76
C SER A 231 43.81 20.35 31.22
N LEU A 232 43.66 19.23 30.49
CA LEU A 232 44.37 17.99 30.77
C LEU A 232 45.86 18.12 30.43
N ARG A 233 46.19 18.77 29.31
CA ARG A 233 47.59 19.09 28.97
C ARG A 233 48.24 19.98 30.02
N ASP A 234 47.55 20.99 30.54
CA ASP A 234 48.12 21.86 31.57
C ASP A 234 48.30 21.12 32.90
N ARG A 235 47.37 20.20 33.22
CA ARG A 235 47.38 19.43 34.48
C ARG A 235 48.40 18.28 34.49
N PHE A 236 48.69 17.69 33.34
CA PHE A 236 49.56 16.50 33.23
C PHE A 236 50.80 16.69 32.36
N GLY A 237 50.85 17.72 31.53
CA GLY A 237 51.93 18.03 30.60
C GLY A 237 52.99 18.98 31.15
N GLY A 238 52.87 19.44 32.40
CA GLY A 238 53.86 20.28 33.09
C GLY A 238 55.18 19.59 33.45
N GLY A 239 55.44 18.37 32.95
CA GLY A 239 56.77 17.76 32.97
C GLY A 239 57.62 18.33 31.85
N GLY A 240 58.11 19.57 32.03
CA GLY A 240 59.16 20.09 31.16
C GLY A 240 60.39 19.17 31.21
N PRO A 241 61.18 19.07 30.12
CA PRO A 241 62.42 18.32 30.15
C PRO A 241 63.26 18.84 31.32
N THR A 242 63.53 17.98 32.28
CA THR A 242 64.54 18.25 33.30
C THR A 242 65.87 18.33 32.57
N ASP A 243 66.32 19.55 32.28
CA ASP A 243 67.68 19.81 31.81
C ASP A 243 68.64 19.16 32.81
N ARG A 244 69.31 18.11 32.35
CA ARG A 244 70.45 17.46 32.99
C ARG A 244 71.62 17.52 32.04
#